data_AF-A0A1I6G1S5-F1
#
_entry.id   AF-A0A1I6G1S5-F1
#
_cell.length_a   1.000
_cell.length_b   1.000
_cell.length_c   1.000
_cell.angle_alpha   90.00
_cell.angle_beta   90.00
_cell.angle_gamma   90.00
#
_symmetry.space_group_name_H-M   'P 1'
#
loop_
_entity.id
_entity.type
_entity.pdbx_description
1 polymer ?
#
loop_
_entity_poly.entity_id
_entity_poly.type
_entity_poly.pdbx_seq_one_letter_code
_entity_poly.pdbx_strand_id
1 'polypeptide(L)'
;MTRKFIAALLSLSLAMTAMTTAPARADEDVGKIIAGLAVLGILSQVLKNKNNDEVVTQRDTRRYDAYPSRRNPNREMRPRRQAAKIAPEKCLVNQWTHRGNIRVYGAKCMERSTRAQLPRSCERRVESRQGARRFYSPQCLRQKGWQA
;
A
#
# COMPACT_ATOMS: atom_id res chain seq x y z
N MET A 1 13.67 -42.74 37.89
CA MET A 1 13.68 -41.34 38.38
C MET A 1 13.39 -40.32 37.28
N THR A 2 14.02 -40.41 36.11
CA THR A 2 13.90 -39.43 35.00
C THR A 2 12.49 -39.28 34.41
N ARG A 3 11.73 -40.38 34.28
CA ARG A 3 10.35 -40.35 33.74
C ARG A 3 9.38 -39.53 34.59
N LYS A 4 9.58 -39.49 35.92
CA LYS A 4 8.76 -38.69 36.86
C LYS A 4 9.11 -37.20 36.77
N PHE A 5 10.38 -36.87 36.55
CA PHE A 5 10.83 -35.50 36.31
C PHE A 5 10.30 -34.91 35.00
N ILE A 6 10.33 -35.69 33.92
CA ILE A 6 9.81 -35.26 32.62
C ILE A 6 8.29 -35.04 32.70
N ALA A 7 7.55 -35.93 33.38
CA ALA A 7 6.12 -35.77 33.60
C ALA A 7 5.80 -34.49 34.41
N ALA A 8 6.56 -34.21 35.46
CA ALA A 8 6.39 -33.00 36.28
C ALA A 8 6.67 -31.70 35.48
N LEU A 9 7.74 -31.68 34.69
CA LEU A 9 8.09 -30.53 33.84
C LEU A 9 7.04 -30.29 32.74
N LEU A 10 6.52 -31.35 32.13
CA LEU A 10 5.44 -31.24 31.13
C LEU A 10 4.15 -30.68 31.75
N SER A 11 3.75 -31.16 32.93
CA SER A 11 2.56 -30.64 33.61
C SER A 11 2.66 -29.16 34.00
N LEU A 12 3.85 -28.72 34.45
CA LEU A 12 4.08 -27.32 34.83
C LEU A 12 4.01 -26.37 33.63
N SER A 13 4.52 -26.82 32.48
CA SER A 13 4.52 -26.06 31.23
C SER A 13 3.10 -25.81 30.69
N LEU A 14 2.23 -26.83 30.76
CA LEU A 14 0.83 -26.69 30.35
C LEU A 14 0.03 -25.80 31.30
N ALA A 15 0.32 -25.84 32.61
CA ALA A 15 -0.36 -25.00 33.60
C ALA A 15 -0.06 -23.49 33.40
N MET A 16 1.19 -23.14 33.04
CA MET A 16 1.58 -21.74 32.83
C MET A 16 1.03 -21.13 31.53
N THR A 17 0.60 -21.96 30.57
CA THR A 17 0.10 -21.48 29.26
C THR A 17 -1.37 -21.03 29.30
N ALA A 18 -2.08 -21.25 30.42
CA ALA A 18 -3.51 -20.92 30.54
C ALA A 18 -3.81 -19.47 30.98
N MET A 19 -2.81 -18.61 31.19
CA MET A 19 -3.00 -17.24 31.71
C MET A 19 -2.74 -16.12 30.71
N THR A 20 -3.19 -16.18 29.45
CA THR A 20 -3.09 -14.99 28.57
C THR A 20 -4.24 -14.81 27.57
N THR A 21 -5.46 -15.26 27.85
CA THR A 21 -6.64 -14.85 27.04
C THR A 21 -7.91 -14.94 27.89
N ALA A 22 -8.43 -13.83 28.40
CA ALA A 22 -9.57 -13.06 27.84
C ALA A 22 -10.60 -12.90 29.00
N PRO A 23 -11.54 -11.94 29.00
CA PRO A 23 -12.00 -11.11 27.89
C PRO A 23 -12.11 -9.60 28.19
N ALA A 24 -12.09 -8.77 27.15
CA ALA A 24 -12.82 -7.50 27.18
C ALA A 24 -14.31 -7.84 27.02
N ARG A 25 -14.97 -8.18 28.12
CA ARG A 25 -16.44 -8.25 28.18
C ARG A 25 -16.93 -6.92 28.69
N ALA A 26 -17.70 -6.25 27.84
CA ALA A 26 -18.53 -5.12 28.22
C ALA A 26 -19.52 -5.58 29.30
N ASP A 27 -19.33 -5.08 30.50
CA ASP A 27 -20.42 -4.83 31.45
C ASP A 27 -21.05 -3.50 31.03
N GLU A 28 -22.37 -3.43 31.08
CA GLU A 28 -23.11 -2.23 30.72
C GLU A 28 -22.79 -1.11 31.72
N ASP A 29 -22.58 0.06 31.14
CA ASP A 29 -22.40 1.34 31.81
C ASP A 29 -21.02 1.69 32.42
N VAL A 30 -20.67 2.93 32.09
CA VAL A 30 -19.65 3.77 32.73
C VAL A 30 -18.22 3.62 32.19
N GLY A 31 -18.02 4.23 31.02
CA GLY A 31 -17.17 5.40 30.92
C GLY A 31 -15.75 5.27 31.49
N LYS A 32 -14.80 4.91 30.63
CA LYS A 32 -13.41 5.38 30.68
C LYS A 32 -12.75 5.16 29.32
N ILE A 33 -12.71 6.23 28.54
CA ILE A 33 -11.82 6.35 27.39
C ILE A 33 -10.39 6.38 27.94
N ILE A 34 -9.59 5.37 27.60
CA ILE A 34 -8.14 5.46 27.72
C ILE A 34 -7.57 5.41 26.32
N ALA A 35 -7.25 6.61 25.82
CA ALA A 35 -6.46 6.80 24.62
C ALA A 35 -5.02 6.32 24.89
N GLY A 36 -4.61 5.26 24.22
CA GLY A 36 -3.22 4.82 24.19
C GLY A 36 -2.41 5.74 23.28
N LEU A 37 -1.53 6.53 23.87
CA LEU A 37 -0.65 7.53 23.25
C LEU A 37 0.13 6.98 22.04
N ALA A 38 -0.17 7.50 20.85
CA ALA A 38 0.72 7.45 19.70
C ALA A 38 1.80 8.52 19.89
N VAL A 39 3.04 8.11 20.19
CA VAL A 39 4.18 9.01 20.31
C VAL A 39 5.17 8.72 19.19
N LEU A 40 5.52 9.81 18.48
CA LEU A 40 6.51 10.01 17.42
C LEU A 40 6.03 9.92 15.96
N GLY A 41 6.08 11.10 15.32
CA GLY A 41 6.09 11.20 13.86
C GLY A 41 5.71 12.55 13.24
N ILE A 42 5.82 13.69 13.94
CA ILE A 42 5.66 14.99 13.28
C ILE A 42 6.92 15.28 12.47
N LEU A 43 6.83 15.09 11.15
CA LEU A 43 7.64 15.85 10.19
C LEU A 43 6.73 16.32 9.05
N SER A 44 6.21 17.52 9.22
CA SER A 44 5.60 18.32 8.17
C SER A 44 6.70 18.82 7.25
N GLN A 45 6.72 18.40 5.98
CA GLN A 45 7.42 19.14 4.95
C GLN A 45 6.42 19.88 4.07
N VAL A 46 6.31 21.16 4.37
CA VAL A 46 5.78 22.19 3.50
C VAL A 46 6.74 22.32 2.31
N LEU A 47 6.29 21.92 1.13
CA LEU A 47 6.88 22.42 -0.12
C LEU A 47 5.94 23.51 -0.65
N LYS A 48 6.18 24.74 -0.18
CA LYS A 48 5.81 25.96 -0.90
C LYS A 48 6.78 26.09 -2.07
N ASN A 49 6.36 25.72 -3.27
CA ASN A 49 7.02 26.22 -4.47
C ASN A 49 6.24 27.44 -4.97
N LYS A 50 6.83 28.60 -4.72
CA LYS A 50 6.33 29.91 -5.12
C LYS A 50 7.03 30.25 -6.43
N ASN A 51 6.38 29.98 -7.56
CA ASN A 51 6.75 30.65 -8.80
C ASN A 51 5.86 31.89 -8.88
N ASN A 52 6.48 33.03 -8.59
CA ASN A 52 6.05 34.28 -9.19
C ASN A 52 6.15 34.08 -10.71
N ASP A 53 5.13 34.49 -11.45
CA ASP A 53 5.30 35.59 -12.41
C ASP A 53 3.97 35.87 -13.12
N GLU A 54 3.68 37.17 -13.18
CA GLU A 54 2.77 37.83 -14.10
C GLU A 54 1.25 37.67 -13.93
N VAL A 55 0.70 38.59 -13.13
CA VAL A 55 -0.61 39.18 -13.41
C VAL A 55 -0.47 40.04 -14.67
N VAL A 56 -0.75 39.48 -15.85
CA VAL A 56 -1.03 40.27 -17.05
C VAL A 56 -2.53 40.45 -17.15
N THR A 57 -3.01 41.61 -16.73
CA THR A 57 -4.31 42.13 -17.13
C THR A 57 -4.24 42.50 -18.61
N GLN A 58 -4.78 41.66 -19.50
CA GLN A 58 -5.16 42.12 -20.83
C GLN A 58 -6.33 41.31 -21.38
N ARG A 59 -7.56 41.72 -21.00
CA ARG A 59 -8.75 41.45 -21.82
C ARG A 59 -8.74 42.47 -22.96
N ASP A 60 -8.00 42.16 -24.01
CA ASP A 60 -8.22 42.78 -25.32
C ASP A 60 -8.98 41.78 -26.19
N THR A 61 -10.26 42.09 -26.41
CA THR A 61 -11.11 41.48 -27.41
C THR A 61 -10.56 41.81 -28.80
N ARG A 62 -9.81 40.90 -29.41
CA ARG A 62 -9.45 41.00 -30.83
C ARG A 62 -9.69 39.70 -31.59
N ARG A 63 -10.77 39.79 -32.38
CA ARG A 63 -10.90 39.41 -33.78
C ARG A 63 -10.65 37.93 -34.13
N TYR A 64 -11.76 37.31 -34.49
CA TYR A 64 -11.84 36.09 -35.26
C TYR A 64 -11.19 36.30 -36.63
N ASP A 65 -9.92 35.91 -36.75
CA ASP A 65 -9.26 35.76 -38.04
C ASP A 65 -8.98 34.27 -38.25
N ALA A 66 -9.84 33.66 -39.07
CA ALA A 66 -9.73 32.28 -39.51
C ALA A 66 -8.50 32.13 -40.44
N TYR A 67 -7.35 31.80 -39.86
CA TYR A 67 -6.20 31.33 -40.62
C TYR A 67 -6.33 29.83 -40.90
N PRO A 68 -6.22 29.35 -42.16
CA PRO A 68 -6.14 27.93 -42.43
C PRO A 68 -4.84 27.41 -41.80
N SER A 69 -4.98 26.67 -40.70
CA SER A 69 -3.89 26.00 -40.01
C SER A 69 -3.17 25.08 -40.98
N ARG A 70 -1.99 25.51 -41.44
CA ARG A 70 -1.02 24.65 -42.12
C ARG A 70 -0.69 23.53 -41.14
N ARG A 71 -1.25 22.36 -41.43
CA ARG A 71 -1.12 21.12 -40.67
C ARG A 71 0.36 20.79 -40.58
N ASN A 72 0.99 21.18 -39.48
CA ASN A 72 2.39 20.95 -39.19
C ASN A 72 2.59 19.41 -39.11
N PRO A 73 3.29 18.76 -40.07
CA PRO A 73 3.46 17.31 -40.05
C PRO A 73 4.43 16.87 -38.94
N ASN A 74 5.19 17.81 -38.39
CA ASN A 74 6.14 17.60 -37.30
C ASN A 74 5.46 17.66 -35.94
N ARG A 75 4.34 16.92 -35.76
CA ARG A 75 3.90 16.57 -34.41
C ARG A 75 4.84 15.48 -33.92
N GLU A 76 6.02 15.95 -33.54
CA GLU A 76 7.10 15.21 -32.92
C GLU A 76 6.50 14.18 -31.98
N MET A 77 6.80 12.92 -32.30
CA MET A 77 6.31 11.73 -31.63
C MET A 77 6.93 11.75 -30.23
N ARG A 78 6.37 12.58 -29.32
CA ARG A 78 6.85 12.67 -27.94
C ARG A 78 6.90 11.24 -27.43
N PRO A 79 8.09 10.72 -27.06
CA PRO A 79 8.17 9.35 -26.57
C PRO A 79 7.18 9.26 -25.43
N ARG A 80 6.21 8.34 -25.54
CA ARG A 80 5.22 8.10 -24.50
C ARG A 80 6.00 7.93 -23.21
N ARG A 81 5.95 8.93 -22.33
CA ARG A 81 6.66 8.91 -21.05
C ARG A 81 6.19 7.64 -20.35
N GLN A 82 7.08 6.65 -20.26
CA GLN A 82 6.73 5.37 -19.67
C GLN A 82 6.29 5.64 -18.24
N ALA A 83 5.13 5.12 -17.85
CA ALA A 83 4.65 5.30 -16.49
C ALA A 83 5.68 4.69 -15.52
N ALA A 84 5.98 5.43 -14.45
CA ALA A 84 6.95 4.97 -13.45
C ALA A 84 6.47 3.65 -12.82
N LYS A 85 7.34 2.64 -12.80
CA LYS A 85 7.07 1.33 -12.21
C LYS A 85 7.30 1.37 -10.70
N ILE A 86 6.39 2.02 -9.99
CA ILE A 86 6.46 2.19 -8.52
C ILE A 86 5.31 1.42 -7.90
N ALA A 87 5.62 0.56 -6.92
CA ALA A 87 4.64 -0.17 -6.13
C ALA A 87 4.38 0.61 -4.83
N PRO A 88 3.21 1.23 -4.66
CA PRO A 88 2.94 2.07 -3.50
C PRO A 88 2.93 1.26 -2.20
N GLU A 89 3.62 1.74 -1.16
CA GLU A 89 3.67 1.07 0.15
C GLU A 89 2.28 0.84 0.76
N LYS A 90 1.32 1.74 0.51
CA LYS A 90 -0.09 1.57 0.92
C LYS A 90 -0.75 0.28 0.40
N CYS A 91 -0.20 -0.31 -0.66
CA CYS A 91 -0.69 -1.56 -1.23
C CYS A 91 0.03 -2.79 -0.69
N LEU A 92 1.10 -2.62 0.11
CA LEU A 92 1.83 -3.69 0.77
C LEU A 92 1.08 -4.14 2.02
N VAL A 93 0.69 -5.41 2.05
CA VAL A 93 -0.09 -6.01 3.13
C VAL A 93 0.54 -7.30 3.60
N ASN A 94 0.27 -7.68 4.85
CA ASN A 94 0.61 -8.99 5.38
C ASN A 94 -0.47 -10.00 4.96
N GLN A 95 -0.06 -11.06 4.28
CA GLN A 95 -0.92 -12.17 3.88
C GLN A 95 -0.52 -13.42 4.66
N TRP A 96 -1.46 -13.98 5.39
CA TRP A 96 -1.28 -15.28 6.04
C TRP A 96 -1.25 -16.39 4.99
N THR A 97 -0.30 -17.31 5.12
CA THR A 97 -0.19 -18.53 4.34
C THR A 97 0.10 -19.71 5.26
N HIS A 98 0.00 -20.95 4.76
CA HIS A 98 0.38 -22.14 5.52
C HIS A 98 1.85 -22.16 5.99
N ARG A 99 2.71 -21.32 5.39
CA ARG A 99 4.13 -21.17 5.75
C ARG A 99 4.41 -19.94 6.63
N GLY A 100 3.36 -19.30 7.15
CA GLY A 100 3.42 -18.08 7.93
C GLY A 100 3.02 -16.82 7.16
N ASN A 101 3.27 -15.67 7.78
CA ASN A 101 2.96 -14.36 7.22
C ASN A 101 3.99 -13.94 6.18
N ILE A 102 3.51 -13.53 5.01
CA ILE A 102 4.34 -12.95 3.95
C ILE A 102 3.86 -11.54 3.61
N ARG A 103 4.77 -10.65 3.22
CA ARG A 103 4.42 -9.32 2.70
C ARG A 103 4.18 -9.40 1.19
N VAL A 104 3.02 -8.93 0.74
CA VAL A 104 2.62 -8.94 -0.66
C VAL A 104 1.88 -7.67 -1.04
N TYR A 105 1.93 -7.31 -2.31
CA TYR A 105 1.16 -6.21 -2.86
C TYR A 105 -0.21 -6.70 -3.32
N GLY A 106 -1.29 -6.14 -2.77
CA GLY A 106 -2.65 -6.50 -3.18
C GLY A 106 -2.94 -6.08 -4.63
N ALA A 107 -3.35 -7.01 -5.49
CA ALA A 107 -3.51 -6.74 -6.92
C ALA A 107 -4.53 -5.61 -7.20
N LYS A 108 -5.69 -5.64 -6.53
CA LYS A 108 -6.74 -4.62 -6.69
C LYS A 108 -6.28 -3.22 -6.25
N CYS A 109 -5.42 -3.12 -5.23
CA CYS A 109 -4.85 -1.85 -4.81
C CYS A 109 -3.84 -1.34 -5.85
N MET A 110 -2.98 -2.22 -6.35
CA MET A 110 -2.01 -1.89 -7.40
C MET A 110 -2.71 -1.40 -8.68
N GLU A 111 -3.71 -2.15 -9.17
CA GLU A 111 -4.50 -1.79 -10.36
C GLU A 111 -5.12 -0.38 -10.28
N ARG A 112 -5.47 0.07 -9.06
CA ARG A 112 -6.08 1.40 -8.82
C ARG A 112 -5.05 2.50 -8.59
N SER A 113 -3.84 2.16 -8.18
CA SER A 113 -2.87 3.13 -7.66
C SER A 113 -1.71 3.39 -8.61
N THR A 114 -1.43 2.50 -9.55
CA THR A 114 -0.38 2.69 -10.56
C THR A 114 -0.96 2.73 -11.97
N ARG A 115 -0.36 3.57 -12.82
CA ARG A 115 -0.65 3.64 -14.26
C ARG A 115 0.26 2.71 -15.07
N ALA A 116 1.33 2.19 -14.45
CA ALA A 116 2.25 1.30 -15.13
C ALA A 116 1.64 -0.09 -15.29
N GLN A 117 1.95 -0.76 -16.40
CA GLN A 117 1.39 -2.06 -16.72
C GLN A 117 1.93 -3.15 -15.79
N LEU A 118 1.06 -3.70 -14.96
CA LEU A 118 1.42 -4.76 -14.00
C LEU A 118 1.78 -6.06 -14.74
N PRO A 119 2.90 -6.71 -14.38
CA PRO A 119 3.34 -7.93 -15.04
C PRO A 119 2.51 -9.13 -14.56
N ARG A 120 1.65 -9.67 -15.44
CA ARG A 120 0.83 -10.86 -15.13
C ARG A 120 1.66 -12.07 -14.66
N SER A 121 2.91 -12.18 -15.12
CA SER A 121 3.83 -13.24 -14.69
C SER A 121 4.13 -13.23 -13.18
N CYS A 122 3.99 -12.07 -12.52
CA CYS A 122 4.22 -11.91 -11.09
C CYS A 122 2.92 -12.02 -10.26
N GLU A 123 1.78 -12.11 -10.93
CA GLU A 123 0.48 -12.22 -10.27
C GLU A 123 0.29 -13.64 -9.74
N ARG A 124 -0.07 -13.74 -8.47
CA ARG A 124 -0.39 -15.01 -7.82
C ARG A 124 -1.79 -14.94 -7.25
N ARG A 125 -2.48 -16.08 -7.31
CA ARG A 125 -3.83 -16.27 -6.77
C ARG A 125 -3.77 -17.26 -5.62
N VAL A 126 -4.40 -16.92 -4.50
CA VAL A 126 -4.61 -17.82 -3.37
C VAL A 126 -6.09 -17.80 -3.04
N GLU A 127 -6.64 -18.99 -2.84
CA GLU A 127 -7.98 -19.16 -2.32
C GLU A 127 -7.99 -18.86 -0.82
N SER A 128 -8.90 -18.01 -0.40
CA SER A 128 -9.12 -17.66 1.01
C SER A 128 -10.57 -17.95 1.40
N ARG A 129 -10.87 -17.99 2.69
CA ARG A 129 -12.26 -18.14 3.19
C ARG A 129 -13.20 -17.04 2.68
N GLN A 130 -12.65 -15.88 2.30
CA GLN A 130 -13.40 -14.74 1.75
C GLN A 130 -13.34 -14.71 0.21
N GLY A 131 -13.01 -15.84 -0.43
CA GLY A 131 -12.84 -15.97 -1.87
C GLY A 131 -11.40 -15.78 -2.35
N ALA A 132 -11.21 -15.91 -3.66
CA ALA A 132 -9.91 -15.81 -4.30
C ALA A 132 -9.29 -14.40 -4.16
N ARG A 133 -8.05 -14.34 -3.71
CA ARG A 133 -7.27 -13.10 -3.62
C ARG A 133 -6.07 -13.17 -4.56
N ARG A 134 -5.83 -12.05 -5.25
CA ARG A 134 -4.70 -11.88 -6.19
C ARG A 134 -3.68 -10.91 -5.60
N PHE A 135 -2.41 -11.22 -5.75
CA PHE A 135 -1.32 -10.41 -5.20
C PHE A 135 -0.04 -10.54 -6.01
N TYR A 136 0.85 -9.58 -5.81
CA TYR A 136 2.18 -9.53 -6.40
C TYR A 136 3.23 -9.62 -5.30
N SER A 137 4.25 -10.45 -5.47
CA SER A 137 5.36 -10.47 -4.52
C SER A 137 6.37 -9.35 -4.79
N PRO A 138 6.93 -8.73 -3.75
CA PRO A 138 7.98 -7.72 -3.89
C PRO A 138 9.16 -8.21 -4.75
N GLN A 139 9.61 -9.44 -4.52
CA GLN A 139 10.75 -10.03 -5.23
C GLN A 139 10.54 -10.08 -6.76
N CYS A 140 9.42 -10.64 -7.22
CA CYS A 140 9.12 -10.70 -8.66
C CYS A 140 8.95 -9.31 -9.28
N LEU A 141 8.31 -8.38 -8.55
CA LEU A 141 8.16 -7.00 -9.01
C LEU A 141 9.52 -6.34 -9.25
N ARG A 142 10.46 -6.46 -8.30
CA ARG A 142 11.83 -5.96 -8.44
C ARG A 142 12.55 -6.56 -9.65
N GLN A 143 12.41 -7.87 -9.87
CA GLN A 143 12.98 -8.54 -11.04
C GLN A 143 12.41 -8.01 -12.37
N LYS A 144 11.19 -7.46 -12.37
CA LYS A 144 10.56 -6.80 -13.54
C LYS A 144 10.83 -5.30 -13.61
N GLY A 145 11.75 -4.80 -12.78
CA GLY A 145 12.16 -3.40 -12.73
C GLY A 145 11.18 -2.48 -12.01
N TRP A 146 10.36 -3.02 -11.10
CA TRP A 146 9.52 -2.20 -10.22
C TRP A 146 10.25 -1.84 -8.93
N GLN A 147 9.97 -0.65 -8.42
CA GLN A 147 10.37 -0.22 -7.08
C GLN A 147 9.32 -0.74 -6.09
N ALA A 148 9.65 -1.83 -5.38
CA ALA A 148 8.75 -2.65 -4.55
C ALA A 148 9.50 -3.33 -3.38
#